data_AF-A0A0G1P8J4-F1
#
_entry.id   AF-A0A0G1P8J4-F1
#
_cell.length_a   1.000
_cell.length_b   1.000
_cell.length_c   1.000
_cell.angle_alpha   90.00
_cell.angle_beta   90.00
_cell.angle_gamma   90.00
#
_symmetry.space_group_name_H-M   'P 1'
#
loop_
_entity.id
_entity.type
_entity.pdbx_description
1 polymer ?
#
loop_
_entity_poly.entity_id
_entity_poly.type
_entity_poly.pdbx_seq_one_letter_code
_entity_poly.pdbx_strand_id
1 'polypeptide(L)'
;MWTCPKCERVFKKKSQPHSCRKVSIESHFENKEIAKEIFDYLVNMVDKEIGKCQIVSIPCCIHLFGSFDFLAALPKKDRLEIRFGLNRKLDSPRLKQAVPTSTRGYKNCIDVSRKEEIDAELIGWTSEAYHLNDKKL
;
A
#
# COMPACT_ATOMS: atom_id res chain seq x y z
N MET A 1 -4.94 -11.20 -18.43
CA MET A 1 -5.48 -10.88 -17.08
C MET A 1 -6.51 -11.95 -16.73
N TRP A 2 -6.61 -12.36 -15.47
CA TRP A 2 -7.58 -13.35 -14.98
C TRP A 2 -8.36 -12.77 -13.81
N THR A 3 -9.68 -12.83 -13.87
CA THR A 3 -10.57 -12.40 -12.78
C THR A 3 -10.91 -13.59 -11.91
N CYS A 4 -10.70 -13.49 -10.60
CA CYS A 4 -11.07 -14.56 -9.68
C CYS A 4 -12.60 -14.68 -9.58
N PRO A 5 -13.21 -15.87 -9.81
CA PRO A 5 -14.66 -16.03 -9.75
C PRO A 5 -15.23 -15.92 -8.32
N LYS A 6 -14.38 -15.97 -7.28
CA LYS A 6 -14.81 -15.89 -5.88
C LYS A 6 -14.77 -14.48 -5.30
N CYS A 7 -13.78 -13.68 -5.70
CA CYS A 7 -13.57 -12.35 -5.13
C CYS A 7 -13.55 -11.21 -6.16
N GLU A 8 -13.66 -11.53 -7.44
CA GLU A 8 -13.76 -10.60 -8.58
C GLU A 8 -12.54 -9.70 -8.79
N ARG A 9 -11.48 -9.91 -8.01
CA ARG A 9 -10.20 -9.21 -8.21
C ARG A 9 -9.49 -9.71 -9.46
N VAL A 10 -8.83 -8.79 -10.16
CA VAL A 10 -8.08 -9.05 -11.38
C VAL A 10 -6.62 -9.35 -11.05
N PHE A 11 -6.10 -10.44 -11.57
CA PHE A 11 -4.72 -10.89 -11.38
C PHE A 11 -3.98 -11.06 -12.71
N LYS A 12 -2.65 -10.97 -12.65
CA LYS A 12 -1.77 -11.19 -13.82
C LYS A 12 -1.76 -12.67 -14.25
N LYS A 13 -1.70 -13.60 -13.29
CA LYS A 13 -1.59 -15.06 -13.54
C LYS A 13 -2.91 -15.78 -13.19
N LYS A 14 -3.26 -16.80 -13.98
CA LYS A 14 -4.41 -17.68 -13.71
C LYS A 14 -4.18 -18.42 -12.39
N SER A 15 -5.21 -18.49 -11.54
CA SER A 15 -5.19 -19.19 -10.25
C SER A 15 -4.04 -18.77 -9.32
N GLN A 16 -3.59 -17.51 -9.40
CA GLN A 16 -2.57 -16.98 -8.50
C GLN A 16 -3.02 -17.18 -7.04
N PRO A 17 -2.18 -17.70 -6.12
CA PRO A 17 -2.55 -17.83 -4.71
C PRO A 17 -2.95 -16.48 -4.11
N HIS A 18 -4.13 -16.41 -3.49
CA HIS A 18 -4.64 -15.21 -2.82
C HIS A 18 -5.77 -15.55 -1.84
N SER A 19 -6.02 -14.66 -0.87
CA SER A 19 -7.23 -14.73 -0.04
C SER A 19 -8.46 -14.28 -0.81
N CYS A 20 -9.50 -15.10 -0.89
CA CYS A 20 -10.79 -14.68 -1.46
C CYS A 20 -11.69 -13.96 -0.43
N ARG A 21 -11.30 -13.92 0.85
CA ARG A 21 -12.12 -13.32 1.90
C ARG A 21 -12.12 -11.80 1.73
N LYS A 22 -13.29 -11.25 1.42
CA LYS A 22 -13.56 -9.81 1.49
C LYS A 22 -13.80 -9.43 2.96
N VAL A 23 -13.25 -8.31 3.39
CA VAL A 23 -13.46 -7.75 4.73
C VAL A 23 -13.76 -6.27 4.55
N SER A 24 -14.65 -5.71 5.37
CA SER A 24 -14.95 -4.28 5.30
C SER A 24 -13.69 -3.48 5.62
N ILE A 25 -13.50 -2.35 4.96
CA ILE A 25 -12.38 -1.45 5.25
C ILE A 25 -12.47 -0.97 6.71
N GLU A 26 -13.69 -0.69 7.15
CA GLU A 26 -14.05 -0.21 8.48
C GLU A 26 -13.57 -1.17 9.58
N SER A 27 -13.66 -2.48 9.36
CA SER A 27 -13.20 -3.48 10.35
C SER A 27 -11.71 -3.39 10.66
N HIS A 28 -10.89 -2.86 9.73
CA HIS A 28 -9.47 -2.66 9.99
C HIS A 28 -9.20 -1.55 10.99
N PHE A 29 -10.16 -0.64 11.20
CA PHE A 29 -10.04 0.58 11.99
C PHE A 29 -10.80 0.54 13.32
N GLU A 30 -11.45 -0.58 13.67
CA GLU A 30 -12.11 -0.74 14.97
C GLU A 30 -11.12 -0.48 16.12
N ASN A 31 -11.40 0.55 16.93
CA ASN A 31 -10.54 1.05 18.03
C ASN A 31 -9.15 1.56 17.57
N LYS A 32 -9.07 2.13 16.36
CA LYS A 32 -7.84 2.61 15.72
C LYS A 32 -8.07 3.91 14.94
N GLU A 33 -8.68 4.88 15.60
CA GLU A 33 -9.13 6.16 15.03
C GLU A 33 -7.94 6.95 14.46
N ILE A 34 -6.79 6.91 15.13
CA ILE A 34 -5.54 7.55 14.67
C ILE A 34 -5.12 6.97 13.31
N ALA A 35 -5.10 5.64 13.19
CA ALA A 35 -4.73 5.00 11.93
C ALA A 35 -5.74 5.29 10.82
N LYS A 36 -7.03 5.46 11.16
CA LYS A 36 -8.06 5.85 10.22
C LYS A 36 -7.83 7.26 9.68
N GLU A 37 -7.56 8.24 10.56
CA GLU A 37 -7.27 9.62 10.14
C GLU A 37 -6.06 9.68 9.20
N ILE A 38 -4.98 8.97 9.55
CA ILE A 38 -3.76 8.89 8.73
C ILE A 38 -4.06 8.22 7.39
N PHE A 39 -4.84 7.14 7.38
CA PHE A 39 -5.20 6.44 6.15
C PHE A 39 -6.06 7.30 5.22
N ASP A 40 -7.10 7.95 5.75
CA ASP A 40 -7.96 8.84 4.97
C ASP A 40 -7.15 9.99 4.36
N TYR A 41 -6.21 10.56 5.12
CA TYR A 41 -5.29 11.59 4.65
C TYR A 41 -4.34 11.07 3.56
N LEU A 42 -3.76 9.89 3.75
CA LEU A 42 -2.90 9.24 2.75
C LEU A 42 -3.64 9.06 1.42
N VAL A 43 -4.86 8.51 1.46
CA VAL A 43 -5.68 8.29 0.26
C VAL A 43 -5.99 9.63 -0.43
N ASN A 44 -6.32 10.67 0.34
CA ASN A 44 -6.58 12.00 -0.21
C ASN A 44 -5.35 12.58 -0.93
N MET A 45 -4.16 12.44 -0.34
CA MET A 45 -2.92 12.92 -0.93
C MET A 45 -2.53 12.12 -2.17
N VAL A 46 -2.69 10.79 -2.15
CA VAL A 46 -2.47 9.94 -3.34
C VAL A 46 -3.41 10.36 -4.48
N ASP A 47 -4.69 10.58 -4.18
CA ASP A 47 -5.68 10.99 -5.19
C ASP A 47 -5.35 12.35 -5.82
N LYS A 48 -4.86 13.30 -5.01
CA LYS A 48 -4.52 14.66 -5.45
C LYS A 48 -3.19 14.75 -6.20
N GLU A 49 -2.14 14.09 -5.70
CA GLU A 49 -0.76 14.33 -6.14
C GLU A 49 -0.22 13.25 -7.10
N ILE A 50 -0.83 12.06 -7.13
CA ILE A 50 -0.28 10.90 -7.85
C ILE A 50 -1.27 10.42 -8.91
N GLY A 51 -2.46 10.01 -8.49
CA GLY A 51 -3.47 9.49 -9.40
C GLY A 51 -4.47 8.55 -8.73
N LYS A 52 -5.48 8.15 -9.51
CA LYS A 52 -6.56 7.28 -9.03
C LYS A 52 -6.01 5.90 -8.68
N CYS A 53 -6.50 5.35 -7.58
CA CYS A 53 -6.26 3.96 -7.19
C CYS A 53 -7.54 3.31 -6.67
N GLN A 54 -7.61 2.00 -6.77
CA GLN A 54 -8.64 1.19 -6.13
C GLN A 54 -8.20 0.82 -4.72
N ILE A 55 -9.13 0.86 -3.77
CA ILE A 55 -8.89 0.39 -2.41
C ILE A 55 -9.34 -1.07 -2.32
N VAL A 56 -8.41 -1.95 -1.96
CA VAL A 56 -8.65 -3.39 -1.86
C VAL A 56 -8.42 -3.85 -0.44
N SER A 57 -9.50 -4.17 0.27
CA SER A 57 -9.46 -4.66 1.64
C SER A 57 -9.36 -6.19 1.68
N ILE A 58 -8.35 -6.72 2.40
CA ILE A 58 -8.16 -8.14 2.66
C ILE A 58 -7.84 -8.36 4.14
N PRO A 59 -7.97 -9.59 4.69
CA PRO A 59 -7.91 -9.81 6.14
C PRO A 59 -6.68 -9.27 6.87
N CYS A 60 -5.53 -9.17 6.23
CA CYS A 60 -4.32 -8.67 6.86
C CYS A 60 -4.10 -7.16 6.72
N CYS A 61 -4.65 -6.51 5.70
CA CYS A 61 -4.32 -5.12 5.35
C CYS A 61 -5.22 -4.54 4.26
N ILE A 62 -5.10 -3.23 4.07
CA ILE A 62 -5.76 -2.50 2.99
C ILE A 62 -4.71 -2.17 1.93
N HIS A 63 -4.98 -2.50 0.68
CA HIS A 63 -4.10 -2.20 -0.45
C HIS A 63 -4.60 -1.02 -1.25
N LEU A 64 -3.67 -0.19 -1.73
CA LEU A 64 -3.91 0.78 -2.80
C LEU A 64 -3.40 0.18 -4.11
N PHE A 65 -4.30 0.09 -5.09
CA PHE A 65 -4.07 -0.62 -6.35
C PHE A 65 -4.22 0.32 -7.54
N GLY A 66 -3.12 0.59 -8.25
CA GLY A 66 -3.08 1.35 -9.50
C GLY A 66 -3.04 0.41 -10.71
N SER A 67 -2.01 0.53 -11.55
CA SER A 67 -1.72 -0.51 -12.56
C SER A 67 -1.29 -1.85 -11.94
N PHE A 68 -0.88 -1.80 -10.66
CA PHE A 68 -0.59 -2.94 -9.80
C PHE A 68 -0.74 -2.56 -8.31
N ASP A 69 -0.57 -3.53 -7.43
CA ASP A 69 -0.54 -3.34 -5.97
C ASP A 69 0.76 -2.63 -5.55
N PHE A 70 0.69 -1.33 -5.30
CA PHE A 70 1.87 -0.49 -5.06
C PHE A 70 2.09 -0.17 -3.58
N LEU A 71 1.04 -0.22 -2.76
CA LEU A 71 1.09 0.12 -1.35
C LEU A 71 0.11 -0.73 -0.53
N ALA A 72 0.58 -1.24 0.61
CA ALA A 72 -0.24 -1.87 1.64
C ALA A 72 -0.21 -1.04 2.93
N ALA A 73 -1.37 -0.68 3.44
CA ALA A 73 -1.61 0.02 4.68
C ALA A 73 -2.09 -0.97 5.75
N LEU A 74 -1.42 -0.96 6.91
CA LEU A 74 -1.66 -1.87 8.03
C LEU A 74 -2.02 -1.03 9.28
N PRO A 75 -3.32 -0.80 9.53
CA PRO A 75 -3.76 -0.02 10.69
C PRO A 75 -3.39 -0.67 12.02
N LYS A 76 -2.67 0.08 12.88
CA LYS A 76 -2.36 -0.26 14.28
C LYS A 76 -3.15 0.69 15.20
N LYS A 77 -3.05 0.46 16.51
CA LYS A 77 -3.77 1.27 17.52
C LYS A 77 -3.38 2.75 17.47
N ASP A 78 -2.09 3.02 17.31
CA ASP A 78 -1.48 4.34 17.48
C ASP A 78 -0.79 4.87 16.21
N ARG A 79 -0.84 4.11 15.10
CA ARG A 79 -0.11 4.41 13.87
C ARG A 79 -0.65 3.64 12.67
N LEU A 80 -0.23 4.05 11.48
CA LEU A 80 -0.39 3.33 10.24
C LEU A 80 0.98 2.78 9.80
N GLU A 81 1.12 1.46 9.72
CA GLU A 81 2.29 0.88 9.07
C GLU A 81 2.04 0.87 7.55
N ILE A 82 2.97 1.44 6.79
CA ILE A 82 2.89 1.57 5.34
C ILE A 82 4.00 0.73 4.72
N ARG A 83 3.63 -0.14 3.79
CA ARG A 83 4.55 -0.96 3.01
C ARG A 83 4.42 -0.66 1.53
N PHE A 84 5.54 -0.42 0.86
CA PHE A 84 5.56 -0.11 -0.57
C PHE A 84 6.81 -0.70 -1.24
N GLY A 85 6.70 -0.99 -2.53
CA GLY A 85 7.77 -1.57 -3.34
C GLY A 85 8.61 -0.49 -4.03
N LEU A 86 9.94 -0.59 -3.96
CA LEU A 86 10.88 0.22 -4.76
C LEU A 86 11.95 -0.68 -5.41
N ASN A 87 12.64 -0.19 -6.45
CA ASN A 87 13.80 -0.87 -7.05
C ASN A 87 15.13 -0.59 -6.32
N ARG A 88 15.03 -0.20 -5.06
CA ARG A 88 16.14 0.06 -4.15
C ARG A 88 15.68 -0.11 -2.71
N LYS A 89 16.61 -0.45 -1.83
CA LYS A 89 16.39 -0.28 -0.39
C LYS A 89 16.21 1.21 -0.13
N LEU A 90 15.19 1.58 0.63
CA LEU A 90 14.99 2.96 1.03
C LEU A 90 16.16 3.39 1.94
N ASP A 91 16.73 4.56 1.66
CA ASP A 91 17.73 5.18 2.51
C ASP A 91 17.08 6.39 3.18
N SER A 92 16.55 6.17 4.38
CA SER A 92 15.85 7.17 5.17
C SER A 92 15.80 6.74 6.63
N PRO A 93 15.92 7.67 7.60
CA PRO A 93 15.71 7.35 9.02
C PRO A 93 14.29 6.86 9.32
N ARG A 94 13.31 7.09 8.42
CA ARG A 94 11.94 6.57 8.56
C ARG A 94 11.83 5.07 8.25
N LEU A 95 12.85 4.48 7.62
CA LEU A 95 12.84 3.06 7.27
C LEU A 95 12.89 2.21 8.54
N LYS A 96 11.80 1.50 8.80
CA LYS A 96 11.72 0.50 9.88
C LYS A 96 12.27 -0.85 9.41
N GLN A 97 11.93 -1.26 8.20
CA GLN A 97 12.38 -2.54 7.65
C GLN A 97 12.36 -2.49 6.11
N ALA A 98 13.34 -3.13 5.48
CA ALA A 98 13.31 -3.44 4.05
C ALA A 98 13.54 -4.93 3.84
N VAL A 99 12.70 -5.55 3.01
CA VAL A 99 12.79 -6.96 2.65
C VAL A 99 13.01 -7.08 1.13
N PRO A 100 14.08 -7.75 0.66
CA PRO A 100 14.27 -8.01 -0.77
C PRO A 100 13.10 -8.86 -1.32
N THR A 101 12.57 -8.46 -2.49
CA THR A 101 11.51 -9.18 -3.20
C THR A 101 11.98 -9.71 -4.56
N SER A 102 13.10 -9.18 -5.07
CA SER A 102 13.79 -9.65 -6.28
C SER A 102 15.25 -9.18 -6.26
N THR A 103 15.99 -9.36 -7.36
CA THR A 103 17.38 -8.89 -7.49
C THR A 103 17.54 -7.39 -7.26
N ARG A 104 16.51 -6.59 -7.59
CA ARG A 104 16.52 -5.12 -7.42
C ARG A 104 15.34 -4.60 -6.60
N GLY A 105 14.28 -5.40 -6.43
CA GLY A 105 13.07 -5.01 -5.74
C GLY A 105 13.19 -5.16 -4.22
N TYR A 106 12.70 -4.16 -3.50
CA TYR A 106 12.59 -4.15 -2.05
C TYR A 106 11.18 -3.74 -1.65
N LYS A 107 10.63 -4.46 -0.68
CA LYS A 107 9.47 -4.03 0.08
C LYS A 107 9.96 -3.24 1.28
N ASN A 108 9.79 -1.93 1.23
CA ASN A 108 10.13 -1.01 2.31
C ASN A 108 8.93 -0.85 3.24
N CYS A 109 9.19 -0.65 4.51
CA CYS A 109 8.20 -0.54 5.57
C CYS A 109 8.55 0.66 6.45
N ILE A 110 7.57 1.55 6.66
CA ILE A 110 7.66 2.67 7.59
C ILE A 110 6.42 2.68 8.49
N ASP A 111 6.53 3.33 9.64
CA ASP A 111 5.42 3.61 10.53
C ASP A 111 5.11 5.11 10.48
N VAL A 112 3.83 5.47 10.40
CA VAL A 112 3.33 6.85 10.38
C VAL A 112 2.39 7.02 11.55
N SER A 113 2.69 7.93 12.49
CA SER A 113 1.90 8.13 13.70
C SER A 113 1.11 9.44 13.67
N ARG A 114 1.42 10.34 12.75
CA ARG A 114 0.74 11.62 12.54
C ARG A 114 0.57 11.91 11.06
N LYS A 115 -0.51 12.59 10.68
CA LYS A 115 -0.80 12.92 9.27
C LYS A 115 0.26 13.83 8.65
N GLU A 116 0.92 14.67 9.44
CA GLU A 116 1.96 15.59 8.98
C GLU A 116 3.21 14.86 8.47
N GLU A 117 3.41 13.60 8.85
CA GLU A 117 4.49 12.74 8.33
C GLU A 117 4.16 12.22 6.91
N ILE A 118 2.93 12.42 6.42
CA ILE A 118 2.55 12.28 5.01
C ILE A 118 2.89 13.59 4.29
N ASP A 119 4.20 13.81 4.17
CA ASP A 119 4.81 14.97 3.53
C ASP A 119 5.26 14.66 2.10
N ALA A 120 5.87 15.66 1.46
CA ALA A 120 6.36 15.54 0.09
C ALA A 120 7.37 14.39 -0.10
N GLU A 121 8.14 14.06 0.94
CA GLU A 121 9.09 12.94 0.90
C GLU A 121 8.35 11.59 0.80
N LEU A 122 7.40 11.33 1.69
CA LEU A 122 6.61 10.10 1.66
C LEU A 122 5.75 10.00 0.39
N ILE A 123 5.14 11.11 -0.05
CA ILE A 123 4.40 11.15 -1.31
C ILE A 123 5.31 10.88 -2.51
N GLY A 124 6.55 11.37 -2.49
CA GLY A 124 7.56 11.05 -3.50
C GLY A 124 7.85 9.55 -3.61
N TRP A 125 8.06 8.86 -2.48
CA TRP A 125 8.26 7.40 -2.49
C TRP A 125 7.01 6.64 -2.92
N THR A 126 5.83 7.12 -2.53
CA THR A 126 4.56 6.52 -2.92
C THR A 126 4.31 6.67 -4.42
N SER A 127 4.70 7.81 -5.00
CA SER A 127 4.66 8.06 -6.44
C SER A 127 5.66 7.18 -7.20
N GLU A 128 6.88 7.02 -6.67
CA GLU A 128 7.87 6.08 -7.22
C GLU A 128 7.32 4.65 -7.24
N ALA A 129 6.67 4.22 -6.15
CA ALA A 129 6.01 2.92 -6.07
C ALA A 129 4.84 2.82 -7.06
N TYR A 130 3.96 3.84 -7.15
CA TYR A 130 2.80 3.84 -8.05
C TYR A 130 3.20 3.59 -9.52
N HIS A 131 4.31 4.19 -9.96
CA HIS A 131 4.79 4.09 -11.34
C HIS A 131 5.82 2.97 -11.57
N LEU A 132 6.11 2.13 -10.56
CA LEU A 132 7.20 1.14 -10.64
C LEU A 132 7.02 0.14 -11.78
N ASN A 133 5.78 -0.27 -12.06
CA ASN A 133 5.45 -1.25 -13.11
C ASN A 133 5.28 -0.61 -14.49
N ASP A 134 5.24 0.71 -14.59
CA ASP A 134 5.19 1.45 -15.87
C ASP A 134 6.60 1.56 -16.48
N LYS A 135 7.63 1.49 -15.63
CA LYS A 135 9.03 1.31 -16.01
C LYS A 135 9.28 -0.14 -16.41
N LYS A 136 8.74 -0.57 -17.55
CA LYS A 136 9.24 -1.77 -18.24
C LYS A 136 10.73 -1.55 -18.54
N LEU A 137 11.59 -2.29 -17.84
CA LEU A 137 12.92 -2.65 -18.35
C LEU A 137 12.75 -3.66 -19.48
#